data_AF-A0A2T4WWY4-F1
#
_entry.id   AF-A0A2T4WWY4-F1
#
_cell.length_a   1.000
_cell.length_b   1.000
_cell.length_c   1.000
_cell.angle_alpha   90.00
_cell.angle_beta   90.00
_cell.angle_gamma   90.00
#
_symmetry.space_group_name_H-M   'P 1'
#
loop_
_entity.id
_entity.type
_entity.pdbx_description
1 polymer ?
#
loop_
_entity_poly.entity_id
_entity_poly.type
_entity_poly.pdbx_seq_one_letter_code
_entity_poly.pdbx_strand_id
1 'polypeptide(L)'
;MRNFLLFSAFLLIGLTSIQAQRYGHLNLGNLISVMPEAVAANDSLKMIQEAMVAKGEEMAAQFKQDYIKFATDVKAGNLTPKVQQEQEESLSKRQQELGSLEQIIGQAIEQKRNELLAPILERAQDAIKAVAQENGYQFVFDTSIFGAIMFAEESEDLMPLVKAKLGIKE
;
A
#
# COMPACT_ATOMS: atom_id res chain seq x y z
N MET A 1 44.01 -15.33 -54.84
CA MET A 1 44.16 -14.24 -53.85
C MET A 1 42.91 -13.35 -53.76
N ARG A 2 42.37 -12.84 -54.87
CA ARG A 2 41.13 -12.01 -54.89
C ARG A 2 39.90 -12.68 -54.24
N ASN A 3 39.72 -13.99 -54.42
CA ASN A 3 38.60 -14.73 -53.82
C ASN A 3 38.79 -15.03 -52.32
N PHE A 4 40.04 -15.03 -51.83
CA PHE A 4 40.35 -15.25 -50.41
C PHE A 4 40.11 -13.98 -49.58
N LEU A 5 40.39 -12.81 -50.17
CA LEU A 5 40.06 -11.50 -49.58
C LEU A 5 38.55 -11.27 -49.48
N LEU A 6 37.76 -11.71 -50.46
CA LEU A 6 36.29 -11.65 -50.41
C LEU A 6 35.70 -12.58 -49.35
N PHE A 7 36.28 -13.77 -49.16
CA PHE A 7 35.84 -14.70 -48.11
C PHE A 7 36.19 -14.19 -46.69
N SER A 8 37.36 -13.56 -46.53
CA SER A 8 37.76 -12.91 -45.28
C SER A 8 36.90 -11.69 -44.94
N ALA A 9 36.47 -10.91 -45.94
CA ALA A 9 35.58 -9.77 -45.74
C ALA A 9 34.15 -10.20 -45.36
N PHE A 10 33.69 -11.35 -45.83
CA PHE A 10 32.38 -11.90 -45.48
C PHE A 10 32.34 -12.47 -44.05
N LEU A 11 33.46 -13.00 -43.54
CA LEU A 11 33.57 -13.53 -42.17
C LEU A 11 33.50 -12.43 -41.10
N LEU A 12 33.95 -11.21 -41.41
CA LEU A 12 33.95 -10.05 -40.50
C LEU A 12 32.58 -9.37 -40.37
N ILE A 13 31.66 -9.59 -41.32
CA ILE A 13 30.29 -9.03 -41.28
C ILE A 13 29.37 -9.88 -40.37
N GLY A 14 29.76 -11.11 -40.03
CA GLY A 14 28.98 -12.04 -39.21
C GLY A 14 29.08 -11.84 -37.69
N LEU A 15 29.85 -10.87 -37.19
CA LEU A 15 29.99 -10.57 -35.76
C LEU A 15 29.04 -9.46 -35.30
N THR A 16 27.78 -9.47 -35.75
CA THR A 16 26.77 -8.69 -35.05
C THR A 16 26.61 -9.32 -33.67
N SER A 17 27.01 -8.60 -32.63
CA SER A 17 26.83 -9.02 -31.25
C SER A 17 25.35 -9.30 -31.02
N ILE A 18 25.00 -10.58 -30.84
CA ILE A 18 23.69 -10.96 -30.31
C ILE A 18 23.66 -10.37 -28.90
N GLN A 19 23.05 -9.20 -28.72
CA GLN A 19 22.73 -8.69 -27.40
C GLN A 19 21.64 -9.59 -26.84
N ALA A 20 22.03 -10.57 -26.03
CA ALA A 20 21.08 -11.36 -25.28
C ALA A 20 20.20 -10.43 -24.45
N GLN A 21 18.89 -10.67 -24.47
CA GLN A 21 17.96 -9.90 -23.65
C GLN A 21 18.28 -10.18 -22.17
N ARG A 22 18.57 -9.12 -21.42
CA ARG A 22 18.80 -9.22 -19.97
C ARG A 22 17.48 -9.03 -19.23
N TYR A 23 17.21 -9.95 -18.31
CA TYR A 23 16.03 -9.96 -17.46
C TYR A 23 16.49 -9.91 -16.01
N GLY A 24 15.88 -9.07 -15.20
CA GLY A 24 16.09 -9.03 -13.77
C GLY A 24 14.83 -9.47 -13.03
N HIS A 25 14.96 -9.74 -11.75
CA HIS A 25 13.82 -9.94 -10.87
C HIS A 25 14.05 -9.25 -9.53
N LEU A 26 12.99 -9.04 -8.78
CA LEU A 26 13.04 -8.70 -7.36
C LEU A 26 11.66 -8.96 -6.76
N ASN A 27 11.57 -9.03 -5.43
CA ASN A 27 10.28 -9.08 -4.75
C ASN A 27 9.84 -7.66 -4.35
N LEU A 28 8.84 -7.10 -5.03
CA LEU A 28 8.40 -5.73 -4.78
C LEU A 28 7.85 -5.53 -3.36
N GLY A 29 7.13 -6.53 -2.83
CA GLY A 29 6.60 -6.50 -1.47
C GLY A 29 7.71 -6.43 -0.43
N ASN A 30 8.79 -7.22 -0.59
CA ASN A 30 9.95 -7.18 0.28
C ASN A 30 10.73 -5.87 0.15
N LEU A 31 10.80 -5.28 -1.05
CA LEU A 31 11.43 -3.98 -1.23
C LEU A 31 10.66 -2.90 -0.47
N ILE A 32 9.35 -2.84 -0.66
CA ILE A 32 8.49 -1.85 0.01
C ILE A 32 8.54 -2.04 1.53
N SER A 33 8.56 -3.28 2.04
CA SER A 33 8.56 -3.52 3.49
C SER A 33 9.81 -3.02 4.22
N VAL A 34 10.93 -2.84 3.50
CA VAL A 34 12.18 -2.30 4.05
C VAL A 34 12.38 -0.81 3.75
N MET A 35 11.48 -0.17 3.02
CA MET A 35 11.53 1.28 2.77
C MET A 35 11.13 2.04 4.05
N PRO A 36 11.96 2.97 4.56
CA PRO A 36 11.67 3.72 5.77
C PRO A 36 10.31 4.45 5.74
N GLU A 37 9.95 5.01 4.59
CA GLU A 37 8.65 5.64 4.37
C GLU A 37 7.47 4.67 4.49
N ALA A 38 7.64 3.40 4.12
CA ALA A 38 6.59 2.38 4.21
C ALA A 38 6.39 1.96 5.66
N VAL A 39 7.48 1.83 6.42
CA VAL A 39 7.42 1.59 7.88
C VAL A 39 6.67 2.73 8.56
N ALA A 40 7.06 3.99 8.27
CA ALA A 40 6.39 5.16 8.82
C ALA A 40 4.91 5.25 8.42
N ALA A 41 4.56 4.91 7.17
CA ALA A 41 3.19 4.86 6.71
C ALA A 41 2.37 3.79 7.45
N ASN A 42 2.92 2.60 7.66
CA ASN A 42 2.27 1.52 8.41
C ASN A 42 2.05 1.90 9.89
N ASP A 43 3.04 2.54 10.53
CA ASP A 43 2.90 3.05 11.89
C ASP A 43 1.81 4.12 11.98
N SER A 44 1.77 5.03 11.01
CA SER A 44 0.70 6.04 10.92
C SER A 44 -0.67 5.40 10.74
N LEU A 45 -0.80 4.38 9.89
CA LEU A 45 -2.07 3.67 9.69
C LEU A 45 -2.53 2.97 10.97
N LYS A 46 -1.60 2.33 11.69
CA LYS A 46 -1.89 1.69 12.96
C LYS A 46 -2.40 2.70 14.00
N MET A 47 -1.72 3.85 14.14
CA MET A 47 -2.18 4.90 15.06
C MET A 47 -3.56 5.45 14.68
N ILE A 48 -3.84 5.64 13.39
CA ILE A 48 -5.15 6.09 12.92
C ILE A 48 -6.22 5.05 13.24
N GLN A 49 -5.95 3.77 13.00
CA GLN A 49 -6.85 2.67 13.33
C GLN A 49 -7.17 2.63 14.83
N GLU A 50 -6.15 2.67 15.68
CA GLU A 50 -6.30 2.69 17.13
C GLU A 50 -7.11 3.90 17.60
N ALA A 51 -6.82 5.09 17.07
CA ALA A 51 -7.56 6.31 17.40
C ALA A 51 -9.03 6.26 16.96
N MET A 52 -9.33 5.69 15.78
CA MET A 52 -10.70 5.51 15.30
C MET A 52 -11.48 4.51 16.14
N VAL A 53 -10.86 3.40 16.55
CA VAL A 53 -11.47 2.42 17.45
C VAL A 53 -11.78 3.06 18.80
N ALA A 54 -10.81 3.74 19.41
CA ALA A 54 -11.00 4.42 20.70
C ALA A 54 -12.12 5.46 20.64
N LYS A 55 -12.20 6.24 19.54
CA LYS A 55 -13.28 7.19 19.31
C LYS A 55 -14.64 6.51 19.19
N GLY A 56 -14.70 5.35 18.52
CA GLY A 56 -15.94 4.58 18.41
C GLY A 56 -16.42 4.04 19.75
N GLU A 57 -15.50 3.54 20.58
CA GLU A 57 -15.80 3.12 21.95
C GLU A 57 -16.31 4.27 22.81
N GLU A 58 -15.70 5.46 22.71
CA GLU A 58 -16.14 6.67 23.40
C GLU A 58 -17.57 7.07 22.97
N MET A 59 -17.85 7.09 21.66
CA MET A 59 -19.18 7.40 21.13
C MET A 59 -20.24 6.42 21.62
N ALA A 60 -19.91 5.12 21.68
CA ALA A 60 -20.81 4.08 22.18
C ALA A 60 -21.07 4.22 23.68
N ALA A 61 -20.04 4.52 24.48
CA ALA A 61 -20.16 4.76 25.91
C ALA A 61 -21.02 5.99 26.20
N GLN A 62 -20.79 7.09 25.48
CA GLN A 62 -21.57 8.32 25.60
C GLN A 62 -23.03 8.10 25.20
N PHE A 63 -23.28 7.36 24.11
CA PHE A 63 -24.63 6.96 23.72
C PHE A 63 -25.37 6.18 24.79
N LYS A 64 -24.71 5.19 25.40
CA LYS A 64 -25.30 4.43 26.51
C LYS A 64 -25.65 5.34 27.69
N GLN A 65 -24.76 6.26 28.07
CA GLN A 65 -24.99 7.20 29.17
C GLN A 65 -26.18 8.12 28.88
N ASP A 66 -26.23 8.70 27.69
CA ASP A 66 -27.30 9.62 27.28
C ASP A 66 -28.65 8.91 27.20
N TYR A 67 -28.68 7.67 26.71
CA TYR A 67 -29.89 6.86 26.65
C TYR A 67 -30.42 6.55 28.05
N ILE A 68 -29.55 6.17 29.00
CA ILE A 68 -29.94 5.93 30.41
C ILE A 68 -30.48 7.20 31.05
N LYS A 69 -29.82 8.34 30.80
CA LYS A 69 -30.26 9.65 31.30
C LYS A 69 -31.65 10.00 30.76
N PHE A 70 -31.85 9.91 29.45
CA PHE A 70 -33.13 10.13 28.80
C PHE A 70 -34.24 9.25 29.40
N ALA A 71 -33.99 7.93 29.52
CA ALA A 71 -34.97 7.01 30.10
C ALA A 71 -35.32 7.33 31.57
N THR A 72 -34.35 7.85 32.33
CA THR A 72 -34.56 8.29 33.71
C THR A 72 -35.40 9.57 33.77
N ASP A 73 -35.06 10.56 32.95
CA ASP A 73 -35.76 11.85 32.88
C ASP A 73 -37.22 11.68 32.42
N VAL A 74 -37.48 10.77 31.48
CA VAL A 74 -38.84 10.39 31.05
C VAL A 74 -39.62 9.77 32.21
N LYS A 75 -39.06 8.79 32.93
CA LYS A 75 -39.73 8.12 34.06
C LYS A 75 -40.03 9.08 35.21
N ALA A 76 -39.16 10.07 35.44
CA ALA A 76 -39.33 11.08 36.47
C ALA A 76 -40.34 12.19 36.07
N GLY A 77 -40.79 12.24 34.82
CA GLY A 77 -41.66 13.31 34.31
C GLY A 77 -40.93 14.66 34.18
N ASN A 78 -39.61 14.64 34.05
CA ASN A 78 -38.77 15.84 34.00
C ASN A 78 -38.73 16.51 32.62
N LEU A 79 -39.30 15.88 31.59
CA LEU A 79 -39.26 16.36 30.21
C LEU A 79 -40.64 16.81 29.74
N THR A 80 -40.66 17.92 28.99
CA THR A 80 -41.85 18.29 28.22
C THR A 80 -41.99 17.38 26.99
N PRO A 81 -43.20 17.20 26.43
CA PRO A 81 -43.39 16.34 25.24
C PRO A 81 -42.49 16.73 24.06
N LYS A 82 -42.31 18.03 23.83
CA LYS A 82 -41.44 18.54 22.76
C LYS A 82 -39.97 18.16 22.98
N VAL A 83 -39.45 18.39 24.19
CA VAL A 83 -38.04 18.07 24.52
C VAL A 83 -37.80 16.56 24.48
N GLN A 84 -38.78 15.77 24.91
CA GLN A 84 -38.69 14.31 24.83
C GLN A 84 -38.57 13.84 23.37
N GLN A 85 -39.41 14.36 22.48
CA GLN A 85 -39.37 14.02 21.06
C GLN A 85 -38.03 14.41 20.41
N GLU A 86 -37.53 15.63 20.67
CA GLU A 86 -36.23 16.08 20.13
C GLU A 86 -35.06 15.19 20.59
N GLN A 87 -35.07 14.76 21.86
CA GLN A 87 -34.04 13.85 22.39
C GLN A 87 -34.15 12.44 21.82
N GLU A 88 -35.37 11.93 21.62
CA GLU A 88 -35.61 10.62 21.00
C GLU A 88 -35.11 10.59 19.54
N GLU A 89 -35.42 11.62 18.76
CA GLU A 89 -34.92 11.77 17.39
C GLU A 89 -33.39 11.85 17.35
N SER A 90 -32.78 12.61 18.26
CA SER A 90 -31.33 12.72 18.38
C SER A 90 -30.66 11.38 18.72
N LEU A 91 -31.21 10.64 19.69
CA LEU A 91 -30.71 9.31 20.06
C LEU A 91 -30.88 8.31 18.91
N SER A 92 -32.02 8.31 18.23
CA SER A 92 -32.27 7.46 17.06
C SER A 92 -31.23 7.70 15.96
N LYS A 93 -30.96 8.97 15.64
CA LYS A 93 -29.93 9.34 14.65
C LYS A 93 -28.55 8.82 15.06
N ARG A 94 -28.15 9.04 16.31
CA ARG A 94 -26.84 8.58 16.81
C ARG A 94 -26.71 7.06 16.84
N GLN A 95 -27.80 6.34 17.10
CA GLN A 95 -27.83 4.89 17.03
C GLN A 95 -27.55 4.40 15.60
N GLN A 96 -28.13 5.06 14.60
CA GLN A 96 -27.85 4.76 13.18
C GLN A 96 -26.40 5.08 12.82
N GLU A 97 -25.88 6.23 13.26
CA GLU A 97 -24.48 6.62 13.05
C GLU A 97 -23.53 5.57 13.66
N LEU A 98 -23.75 5.14 14.90
CA LEU A 98 -22.98 4.09 15.56
C LEU A 98 -23.04 2.75 14.80
N GLY A 99 -24.22 2.36 14.30
CA GLY A 99 -24.38 1.14 13.51
C GLY A 99 -23.63 1.16 12.17
N SER A 100 -23.31 2.35 11.63
CA SER A 100 -22.53 2.51 10.39
C SER A 100 -21.03 2.77 10.62
N LEU A 101 -20.63 2.99 11.87
CA LEU A 101 -19.29 3.47 12.20
C LEU A 101 -18.18 2.49 11.81
N GLU A 102 -18.36 1.19 12.06
CA GLU A 102 -17.38 0.16 11.71
C GLU A 102 -17.08 0.15 10.21
N GLN A 103 -18.12 0.24 9.37
CA GLN A 103 -17.98 0.29 7.92
C GLN A 103 -17.26 1.57 7.46
N ILE A 104 -17.63 2.72 8.04
CA ILE A 104 -17.01 4.02 7.72
C ILE A 104 -15.53 4.00 8.09
N ILE A 105 -15.18 3.48 9.26
CA ILE A 105 -13.79 3.34 9.70
C ILE A 105 -13.02 2.45 8.74
N GLY A 106 -13.57 1.28 8.38
CA GLY A 106 -12.92 0.38 7.41
C GLY A 106 -12.62 1.05 6.07
N GLN A 107 -13.60 1.77 5.51
CA GLN A 107 -13.41 2.51 4.26
C GLN A 107 -12.37 3.62 4.38
N ALA A 108 -12.40 4.39 5.47
CA ALA A 108 -11.45 5.46 5.72
C ALA A 108 -10.01 4.95 5.87
N ILE A 109 -9.82 3.82 6.56
CA ILE A 109 -8.50 3.18 6.71
C ILE A 109 -7.97 2.71 5.36
N GLU A 110 -8.79 2.07 4.53
CA GLU A 110 -8.36 1.64 3.19
C GLU A 110 -8.02 2.82 2.28
N GLN A 111 -8.83 3.89 2.31
CA GLN A 111 -8.52 5.10 1.56
C GLN A 111 -7.19 5.70 2.03
N LYS A 112 -6.98 5.83 3.34
CA LYS A 112 -5.74 6.37 3.89
C LYS A 112 -4.54 5.49 3.56
N ARG A 113 -4.70 4.17 3.57
CA ARG A 113 -3.67 3.21 3.17
C ARG A 113 -3.25 3.47 1.73
N ASN A 114 -4.19 3.62 0.82
CA ASN A 114 -3.90 3.92 -0.58
C ASN A 114 -3.19 5.26 -0.75
N GLU A 115 -3.64 6.32 -0.08
CA GLU A 115 -3.00 7.64 -0.12
C GLU A 115 -1.55 7.62 0.35
N LEU A 116 -1.25 6.85 1.42
CA LEU A 116 0.09 6.77 1.98
C LEU A 116 1.01 5.84 1.18
N LEU A 117 0.50 4.72 0.67
CA LEU A 117 1.32 3.73 -0.03
C LEU A 117 1.53 4.04 -1.52
N ALA A 118 0.62 4.73 -2.18
CA ALA A 118 0.74 5.08 -3.61
C ALA A 118 2.08 5.79 -3.96
N PRO A 119 2.50 6.87 -3.28
CA PRO A 119 3.77 7.53 -3.60
C PRO A 119 5.00 6.67 -3.28
N ILE A 120 4.87 5.73 -2.34
CA ILE A 120 5.95 4.81 -1.95
C ILE A 120 6.13 3.76 -3.06
N LEU A 121 5.03 3.23 -3.57
CA LEU A 121 5.02 2.32 -4.71
C LEU A 121 5.61 3.00 -5.95
N GLU A 122 5.24 4.25 -6.24
CA GLU A 122 5.80 5.02 -7.35
C GLU A 122 7.32 5.18 -7.20
N ARG A 123 7.80 5.58 -6.02
CA ARG A 123 9.23 5.71 -5.75
C ARG A 123 9.99 4.38 -5.89
N ALA A 124 9.40 3.27 -5.46
CA ALA A 124 9.97 1.94 -5.65
C ALA A 124 10.09 1.60 -7.14
N GLN A 125 9.01 1.82 -7.92
CA GLN A 125 8.99 1.57 -9.36
C GLN A 125 10.01 2.43 -10.12
N ASP A 126 10.14 3.70 -9.75
CA ASP A 126 11.13 4.61 -10.33
C ASP A 126 12.57 4.15 -10.06
N ALA A 127 12.85 3.69 -8.84
CA ALA A 127 14.16 3.15 -8.50
C ALA A 127 14.47 1.85 -9.28
N ILE A 128 13.48 0.95 -9.39
CA ILE A 128 13.60 -0.28 -10.19
C ILE A 128 13.89 0.06 -11.65
N LYS A 129 13.13 1.00 -12.23
CA LYS A 129 13.28 1.44 -13.60
C LYS A 129 14.66 2.07 -13.85
N ALA A 130 15.13 2.93 -12.93
CA ALA A 130 16.45 3.54 -13.03
C ALA A 130 17.56 2.48 -13.01
N VAL A 131 17.50 1.53 -12.06
CA VAL A 131 18.46 0.43 -11.97
C VAL A 131 18.43 -0.45 -13.22
N ALA A 132 17.24 -0.76 -13.74
CA ALA A 132 17.09 -1.54 -14.95
C ALA A 132 17.76 -0.85 -16.16
N GLN A 133 17.50 0.44 -16.34
CA GLN A 133 18.07 1.24 -17.43
C GLN A 133 19.59 1.38 -17.32
N GLU A 134 20.10 1.65 -16.11
CA GLU A 134 21.54 1.81 -15.84
C GLU A 134 22.34 0.52 -16.08
N ASN A 135 21.71 -0.65 -15.90
CA ASN A 135 22.37 -1.95 -16.01
C ASN A 135 21.98 -2.74 -17.28
N GLY A 136 21.17 -2.14 -18.16
CA GLY A 136 20.79 -2.72 -19.45
C GLY A 136 19.77 -3.86 -19.38
N TYR A 137 18.93 -3.89 -18.33
CA TYR A 137 17.81 -4.82 -18.22
C TYR A 137 16.61 -4.36 -19.06
N GLN A 138 16.05 -5.27 -19.83
CA GLN A 138 14.89 -4.98 -20.70
C GLN A 138 13.56 -5.26 -19.99
N PHE A 139 13.57 -6.20 -19.05
CA PHE A 139 12.44 -6.50 -18.18
C PHE A 139 12.92 -6.73 -16.76
N VAL A 140 12.08 -6.34 -15.80
CA VAL A 140 12.22 -6.70 -14.40
C VAL A 140 10.91 -7.33 -13.95
N PHE A 141 10.99 -8.53 -13.39
CA PHE A 141 9.82 -9.26 -12.94
C PHE A 141 9.67 -9.19 -11.43
N ASP A 142 8.42 -9.06 -10.98
CA ASP A 142 8.09 -9.16 -9.56
C ASP A 142 7.86 -10.62 -9.17
N THR A 143 8.75 -11.15 -8.33
CA THR A 143 8.65 -12.53 -7.81
C THR A 143 7.59 -12.67 -6.73
N SER A 144 6.99 -11.57 -6.26
CA SER A 144 5.89 -11.61 -5.31
C SER A 144 4.57 -12.09 -5.91
N ILE A 145 4.44 -12.05 -7.24
CA ILE A 145 3.22 -12.46 -7.96
C ILE A 145 3.17 -13.98 -8.02
N PHE A 146 2.26 -14.57 -7.24
CA PHE A 146 2.04 -16.01 -7.21
C PHE A 146 1.81 -16.58 -8.61
N GLY A 147 2.63 -17.55 -9.00
CA GLY A 147 2.48 -18.22 -10.29
C GLY A 147 3.17 -17.50 -11.48
N ALA A 148 3.63 -16.26 -11.32
CA ALA A 148 4.25 -15.52 -12.42
C ALA A 148 5.67 -16.00 -12.74
N ILE A 149 6.43 -16.38 -11.71
CA ILE A 149 7.78 -16.94 -11.83
C ILE A 149 7.86 -18.22 -11.01
N MET A 150 8.23 -19.32 -11.67
CA MET A 150 8.46 -20.62 -11.02
C MET A 150 9.88 -20.75 -10.47
N PHE A 151 10.85 -20.09 -11.12
CA PHE A 151 12.26 -20.09 -10.78
C PHE A 151 12.92 -18.84 -11.34
N ALA A 152 13.78 -18.20 -10.56
CA ALA A 152 14.67 -17.13 -11.01
C ALA A 152 16.05 -17.36 -10.39
N GLU A 153 17.11 -17.12 -11.16
CA GLU A 153 18.47 -17.21 -10.65
C GLU A 153 18.78 -16.03 -9.73
N GLU A 154 19.40 -16.31 -8.59
CA GLU A 154 19.79 -15.28 -7.61
C GLU A 154 20.71 -14.21 -8.21
N SER A 155 21.53 -14.57 -9.20
CA SER A 155 22.41 -13.63 -9.90
C SER A 155 21.68 -12.55 -10.69
N GLU A 156 20.38 -12.73 -10.95
CA GLU A 156 19.53 -11.74 -11.62
C GLU A 156 18.62 -10.99 -10.63
N ASP A 157 18.79 -11.16 -9.31
CA ASP A 157 18.08 -10.37 -8.31
C ASP A 157 18.63 -8.93 -8.27
N LEU A 158 17.74 -7.97 -8.52
CA LEU A 158 18.05 -6.55 -8.51
C LEU A 158 17.87 -5.91 -7.13
N MET A 159 17.36 -6.64 -6.14
CA MET A 159 17.09 -6.14 -4.79
C MET A 159 18.30 -5.38 -4.20
N PRO A 160 19.55 -5.90 -4.21
CA PRO A 160 20.69 -5.17 -3.64
C PRO A 160 20.96 -3.84 -4.36
N LEU A 161 20.85 -3.83 -5.69
CA LEU A 161 21.06 -2.62 -6.50
C LEU A 161 19.96 -1.58 -6.26
N VAL A 162 18.71 -2.02 -6.13
CA VAL A 162 17.58 -1.13 -5.88
C VAL A 162 17.60 -0.59 -4.45
N LYS A 163 17.92 -1.42 -3.43
CA LYS A 163 18.15 -0.95 -2.05
C LYS A 163 19.25 0.11 -2.01
N ALA A 164 20.37 -0.13 -2.70
CA ALA A 164 21.45 0.85 -2.81
C ALA A 164 21.00 2.16 -3.49
N LYS A 165 20.21 2.07 -4.57
CA LYS A 165 19.63 3.24 -5.27
C LYS A 165 18.71 4.08 -4.37
N LEU A 166 17.94 3.41 -3.50
CA LEU A 166 17.04 4.04 -2.54
C LEU A 166 17.75 4.51 -1.27
N GLY A 167 19.04 4.21 -1.09
CA GLY A 167 19.80 4.54 0.12
C GLY A 167 19.45 3.67 1.33
N ILE A 168 18.87 2.48 1.09
CA ILE A 168 18.51 1.51 2.12
C ILE A 168 19.74 0.65 2.39
N LYS A 169 20.21 0.64 3.64
CA LYS A 169 21.32 -0.22 4.06
C LYS A 169 20.85 -1.68 4.15
N GLU A 170 21.80 -2.60 3.94
CA GLU A 170 21.58 -4.05 4.08
C GLU A 170 20.81 -4.41 5.35
#